data_AF-A0A6P1E9P0-F1
#
_entry.id   AF-A0A6P1E9P0-F1
#
_cell.length_a   1.000
_cell.length_b   1.000
_cell.length_c   1.000
_cell.angle_alpha   90.00
_cell.angle_beta   90.00
_cell.angle_gamma   90.00
#
_symmetry.space_group_name_H-M   'P 1'
#
loop_
_entity.id
_entity.type
_entity.pdbx_description
1 polymer ?
#
loop_
_entity_poly.entity_id
_entity_poly.type
_entity_poly.pdbx_seq_one_letter_code
_entity_poly.pdbx_strand_id
1 'polypeptide(L)'
;MPEAAVWVVAAVAVYAIGVAIYATLYWPWSRAQRALRHLRRHGVPLRSLRESEARLLQLIEFPAGLPVYLLEGSCAAFVVRGRSPPAQYVQTLAGVPVKYPAGLAHAVRAGSNTAEVVLGRDHAMIVRLNGVKLPS
;
A
#
# COMPACT_ATOMS: atom_id res chain seq x y z
N MET A 1 39.04 -29.44 14.74
CA MET A 1 37.58 -29.67 14.65
C MET A 1 36.70 -28.51 15.18
N PRO A 2 37.06 -27.68 16.17
CA PRO A 2 36.17 -26.61 16.65
C PRO A 2 36.07 -25.39 15.72
N GLU A 3 37.14 -25.04 14.99
CA GLU A 3 37.15 -23.87 14.10
C GLU A 3 36.15 -23.96 12.96
N ALA A 4 36.01 -25.13 12.32
CA ALA A 4 35.05 -25.34 11.24
C ALA A 4 33.60 -25.14 11.73
N ALA A 5 33.30 -25.57 12.96
CA ALA A 5 31.97 -25.35 13.55
C ALA A 5 31.70 -23.86 13.81
N VAL A 6 32.70 -23.09 14.25
CA VAL A 6 32.58 -21.64 14.43
C VAL A 6 32.29 -20.93 13.12
N TRP A 7 32.98 -21.30 12.03
CA TRP A 7 32.74 -20.71 10.71
C TRP A 7 31.35 -21.05 10.15
N VAL A 8 30.86 -22.26 10.36
CA VAL A 8 29.50 -22.65 9.96
C VAL A 8 28.46 -21.86 10.74
N VAL A 9 28.62 -21.71 12.07
CA VAL A 9 27.70 -20.91 12.89
C VAL A 9 27.71 -19.44 12.46
N ALA A 10 28.89 -18.87 12.18
CA ALA A 10 29.02 -17.51 11.68
C ALA A 10 28.31 -17.32 10.33
N ALA A 11 28.49 -18.27 9.39
CA ALA A 11 27.83 -18.23 8.09
C ALA A 11 26.30 -18.30 8.19
N VAL A 12 25.78 -19.19 9.06
CA VAL A 12 24.33 -19.31 9.32
C VAL A 12 23.78 -18.03 9.93
N ALA A 13 24.49 -17.42 10.88
CA ALA A 13 24.07 -16.17 11.51
C ALA A 13 23.99 -15.02 10.50
N VAL A 14 25.01 -14.86 9.65
CA VAL A 14 25.01 -13.82 8.59
C VAL A 14 23.87 -14.05 7.60
N TYR A 15 23.63 -15.30 7.20
CA TYR A 15 22.52 -15.65 6.32
C TYR A 15 21.16 -15.32 6.97
N ALA A 16 20.95 -15.71 8.23
CA ALA A 16 19.71 -15.45 8.96
C ALA A 16 19.44 -13.94 9.11
N ILE A 17 20.48 -13.14 9.38
CA ILE A 17 20.38 -11.67 9.42
C ILE A 17 19.98 -11.12 8.05
N GLY A 18 20.62 -11.59 6.98
CA GLY A 18 20.27 -11.18 5.60
C GLY A 18 18.80 -11.48 5.27
N VAL A 19 18.32 -12.68 5.62
CA VAL A 19 16.92 -13.09 5.44
C VAL A 19 15.98 -12.22 6.28
N ALA A 20 16.32 -11.93 7.53
CA ALA A 20 15.51 -11.08 8.39
C ALA A 20 15.39 -9.65 7.86
N ILE A 21 16.49 -9.06 7.36
CA ILE A 21 16.49 -7.74 6.73
C ILE A 21 15.61 -7.75 5.47
N TYR A 22 15.73 -8.78 4.64
CA TYR A 22 14.91 -8.90 3.44
C TYR A 22 13.41 -9.03 3.78
N ALA A 23 13.08 -9.90 4.73
CA ALA A 23 11.72 -10.16 5.17
C ALA A 23 11.05 -8.94 5.83
N THR A 24 11.83 -8.09 6.49
CA THR A 24 11.30 -6.89 7.16
C THR A 24 11.18 -5.69 6.22
N LEU A 25 12.12 -5.49 5.31
CA LEU A 25 12.19 -4.27 4.49
C LEU A 25 11.58 -4.42 3.09
N TYR A 26 11.82 -5.55 2.41
CA TYR A 26 11.48 -5.73 1.00
C TYR A 26 10.21 -6.55 0.77
N TRP A 27 9.99 -7.54 1.65
CA TRP A 27 8.82 -8.40 1.55
C TRP A 27 7.47 -7.67 1.66
N PRO A 28 7.27 -6.69 2.57
CA PRO A 28 6.00 -5.98 2.69
C PRO A 28 5.63 -5.22 1.41
N TRP A 29 6.61 -4.53 0.80
CA TRP A 29 6.41 -3.82 -0.46
C TRP A 29 6.05 -4.77 -1.61
N SER A 30 6.76 -5.89 -1.70
CA SER A 30 6.51 -6.91 -2.73
C SER A 30 5.11 -7.54 -2.59
N ARG A 31 4.63 -7.71 -1.35
CA ARG A 31 3.26 -8.19 -1.06
C ARG A 31 2.23 -7.13 -1.44
N ALA A 32 2.47 -5.87 -1.11
CA ALA A 32 1.57 -4.78 -1.44
C ALA A 32 1.40 -4.59 -2.96
N GLN A 33 2.51 -4.63 -3.70
CA GLN A 33 2.50 -4.57 -5.16
C GLN A 33 1.82 -5.79 -5.81
N ARG A 34 1.89 -6.97 -5.19
CA ARG A 34 1.12 -8.14 -5.62
C ARG A 34 -0.37 -7.93 -5.41
N ALA A 35 -0.79 -7.40 -4.26
CA ALA A 35 -2.19 -7.09 -3.99
C ALA A 35 -2.75 -6.05 -4.97
N LEU A 36 -1.98 -4.99 -5.29
CA LEU A 36 -2.36 -4.00 -6.30
C LEU A 36 -2.55 -4.62 -7.68
N ARG A 37 -1.60 -5.47 -8.10
CA ARG A 37 -1.69 -6.19 -9.39
C ARG A 37 -2.87 -7.16 -9.43
N HIS A 38 -3.15 -7.83 -8.32
CA HIS A 38 -4.31 -8.71 -8.21
C HIS A 38 -5.60 -7.92 -8.36
N LEU A 39 -5.74 -6.79 -7.66
CA LEU A 39 -6.90 -5.91 -7.78
C LEU A 39 -7.05 -5.35 -9.21
N ARG A 40 -5.95 -5.00 -9.87
CA ARG A 40 -5.99 -4.53 -11.27
C ARG A 40 -6.45 -5.62 -12.26
N ARG A 41 -6.13 -6.89 -12.00
CA ARG A 41 -6.45 -8.01 -12.90
C ARG A 41 -7.81 -8.65 -12.62
N HIS A 42 -8.19 -8.73 -11.36
CA HIS A 42 -9.35 -9.51 -10.89
C HIS A 42 -10.37 -8.66 -10.14
N GLY A 43 -10.09 -7.38 -9.90
CA GLY A 43 -11.04 -6.47 -9.27
C GLY A 43 -12.23 -6.20 -10.18
N VAL A 44 -13.42 -6.18 -9.58
CA VAL A 44 -14.64 -5.75 -10.26
C VAL A 44 -14.79 -4.24 -10.03
N PRO A 45 -14.88 -3.41 -11.09
CA PRO A 45 -15.13 -1.99 -10.92
C PRO A 45 -16.54 -1.78 -10.36
N LEU A 46 -16.63 -1.00 -9.28
CA LEU A 46 -17.91 -0.66 -8.65
C LEU A 46 -18.63 0.45 -9.43
N ARG A 47 -17.88 1.48 -9.82
CA ARG A 47 -18.38 2.66 -10.53
C ARG A 47 -17.27 3.39 -11.27
N SER A 48 -17.62 4.33 -12.12
CA SER A 48 -16.66 5.26 -12.71
C SER A 48 -16.42 6.48 -11.81
N LEU A 49 -15.20 7.01 -11.86
CA LEU A 49 -14.80 8.22 -11.15
C LEU A 49 -15.58 9.43 -11.69
N ARG A 50 -16.25 10.16 -10.80
CA ARG A 50 -17.03 11.35 -11.18
C ARG A 50 -16.10 12.53 -11.49
N GLU A 51 -16.54 13.45 -12.35
CA GLU A 51 -15.76 14.65 -12.67
C GLU A 51 -15.50 15.55 -11.46
N SER A 52 -16.43 15.65 -10.51
CA SER A 52 -16.24 16.43 -9.28
C SER A 52 -15.17 15.81 -8.38
N GLU A 53 -15.15 14.47 -8.27
CA GLU A 53 -14.13 13.72 -7.52
C GLU A 53 -12.79 13.82 -8.23
N ALA A 54 -12.79 13.67 -9.55
CA ALA A 54 -11.62 13.88 -10.37
C ALA A 54 -11.09 15.30 -10.23
N ARG A 55 -11.93 16.33 -10.10
CA ARG A 55 -11.51 17.73 -9.89
C ARG A 55 -10.81 17.96 -8.55
N LEU A 56 -11.22 17.26 -7.50
CA LEU A 56 -10.51 17.27 -6.23
C LEU A 56 -9.19 16.48 -6.29
N LEU A 57 -9.14 15.48 -7.16
CA LEU A 57 -7.95 14.67 -7.43
C LEU A 57 -7.10 15.21 -8.62
N GLN A 58 -7.55 16.29 -9.28
CA GLN A 58 -7.08 16.74 -10.61
C GLN A 58 -5.67 17.33 -10.56
N LEU A 59 -5.18 17.65 -9.37
CA LEU A 59 -3.80 18.09 -9.16
C LEU A 59 -2.79 16.92 -9.18
N ILE A 60 -3.22 15.65 -9.24
CA ILE A 60 -2.35 14.49 -8.96
C ILE A 60 -2.66 13.27 -9.86
N GLU A 61 -2.62 13.41 -11.18
CA GLU A 61 -2.47 12.26 -12.13
C GLU A 61 -3.70 11.36 -12.40
N PHE A 62 -4.91 11.67 -11.91
CA PHE A 62 -6.10 10.81 -12.12
C PHE A 62 -7.23 11.49 -12.93
N PRO A 63 -7.40 11.16 -14.23
CA PRO A 63 -8.52 11.66 -15.03
C PRO A 63 -9.89 11.10 -14.61
N ALA A 64 -10.95 11.84 -14.94
CA ALA A 64 -12.34 11.39 -14.76
C ALA A 64 -12.62 10.14 -15.61
N GLY A 65 -13.61 9.34 -15.20
CA GLY A 65 -14.01 8.13 -15.92
C GLY A 65 -13.16 6.89 -15.61
N LEU A 66 -12.12 7.00 -14.78
CA LEU A 66 -11.36 5.84 -14.31
C LEU A 66 -12.23 4.88 -13.46
N PRO A 67 -11.99 3.57 -13.54
CA PRO A 67 -12.70 2.59 -12.72
C PRO A 67 -12.35 2.77 -11.24
N VAL A 68 -13.39 2.85 -10.41
CA VAL A 68 -13.31 2.88 -8.96
C VAL A 68 -13.58 1.47 -8.43
N TYR A 69 -12.71 1.00 -7.57
CA TYR A 69 -12.79 -0.32 -6.95
C TYR A 69 -13.16 -0.19 -5.48
N LEU A 70 -13.89 -1.17 -4.97
CA LEU A 70 -14.16 -1.28 -3.54
C LEU A 70 -13.07 -2.14 -2.89
N LEU A 71 -12.47 -1.62 -1.83
CA LEU A 71 -11.58 -2.34 -0.96
C LEU A 71 -12.18 -2.42 0.43
N GLU A 72 -12.08 -3.60 1.03
CA GLU A 72 -12.50 -3.82 2.41
C GLU A 72 -11.42 -4.59 3.16
N GLY A 73 -11.02 -4.06 4.31
CA GLY A 73 -10.09 -4.75 5.19
C GLY A 73 -9.36 -3.82 6.15
N SER A 74 -8.37 -4.39 6.82
CA SER A 74 -7.57 -3.66 7.80
C SER A 74 -6.64 -2.64 7.14
N CYS A 75 -6.47 -1.50 7.81
CA CYS A 75 -5.42 -0.55 7.50
C CYS A 75 -4.11 -0.97 8.21
N ALA A 76 -3.00 -0.92 7.48
CA ALA A 76 -1.66 -1.12 8.03
C ALA A 76 -0.69 -0.14 7.39
N ALA A 77 0.32 0.29 8.12
CA ALA A 77 1.37 1.17 7.61
C ALA A 77 2.74 0.52 7.82
N PHE A 78 3.64 0.71 6.86
CA PHE A 78 5.03 0.29 6.98
C PHE A 78 5.96 1.32 6.33
N VAL A 79 7.22 1.29 6.74
CA VAL A 79 8.24 2.18 6.23
C VAL A 79 9.12 1.42 5.24
N VAL A 80 9.15 1.87 4.00
CA VAL A 80 10.10 1.38 3.01
C VAL A 80 11.38 2.21 3.14
N ARG A 81 12.42 1.59 3.71
CA ARG A 81 13.77 2.16 3.72
C ARG A 81 14.50 1.72 2.46
N GLY A 82 14.53 2.58 1.45
CA GLY A 82 15.33 2.40 0.25
C GLY A 82 16.80 2.83 0.45
N ARG A 83 17.62 2.65 -0.60
CA ARG A 83 19.02 3.14 -0.62
C ARG A 83 19.13 4.68 -0.66
N SER A 84 18.09 5.37 -1.12
CA SER A 84 18.04 6.84 -1.15
C SER A 84 17.09 7.35 -0.06
N PRO A 85 17.55 8.19 0.88
CA PRO A 85 16.66 8.94 1.76
C PRO A 85 15.79 9.92 0.95
N PRO A 86 14.59 10.29 1.45
CA PRO A 86 13.99 9.94 2.74
C PRO A 86 13.26 8.58 2.74
N ALA A 87 13.10 8.00 3.93
CA ALA A 87 12.30 6.79 4.13
C ALA A 87 10.84 7.03 3.70
N GLN A 88 10.28 6.13 2.89
CA GLN A 88 8.94 6.28 2.35
C GLN A 88 7.92 5.59 3.26
N TYR A 89 6.99 6.36 3.81
CA TYR A 89 5.86 5.84 4.56
C TYR A 89 4.79 5.35 3.59
N VAL A 90 4.56 4.03 3.58
CA VAL A 90 3.53 3.40 2.75
C VAL A 90 2.40 2.95 3.65
N GLN A 91 1.21 3.43 3.34
CA GLN A 91 -0.01 2.94 3.97
C GLN A 91 -0.67 1.92 3.04
N THR A 92 -1.31 0.92 3.65
CA THR A 92 -2.02 -0.13 2.95
C THR A 92 -3.42 -0.31 3.52
N LEU A 93 -4.35 -0.68 2.65
CA LEU A 93 -5.71 -1.05 3.01
C LEU A 93 -6.03 -2.38 2.31
N ALA A 94 -6.43 -3.39 3.08
CA ALA A 94 -6.55 -4.77 2.59
C ALA A 94 -5.26 -5.29 1.91
N GLY A 95 -4.10 -4.79 2.34
CA GLY A 95 -2.79 -5.11 1.77
C GLY A 95 -2.47 -4.39 0.45
N VAL A 96 -3.38 -3.59 -0.12
CA VAL A 96 -3.11 -2.76 -1.31
C VAL A 96 -2.46 -1.45 -0.87
N PRO A 97 -1.39 -0.98 -1.53
CA PRO A 97 -0.76 0.31 -1.24
C PRO A 97 -1.73 1.44 -1.60
N VAL A 98 -2.03 2.30 -0.64
CA VAL A 98 -2.99 3.40 -0.78
C VAL A 98 -2.40 4.73 -0.34
N LYS A 99 -2.85 5.83 -0.97
CA LYS A 99 -2.64 7.19 -0.49
C LYS A 99 -3.96 7.80 -0.02
N TYR A 100 -3.88 8.49 1.10
CA TYR A 100 -4.99 9.23 1.70
C TYR A 100 -4.88 10.68 1.27
N PRO A 101 -5.89 11.24 0.59
CA PRO A 101 -5.94 12.67 0.38
C PRO A 101 -6.15 13.40 1.72
N ALA A 102 -5.77 14.67 1.76
CA ALA A 102 -5.94 15.51 2.94
C ALA A 102 -7.40 15.50 3.42
N GLY A 103 -7.60 15.32 4.73
CA GLY A 103 -8.92 15.27 5.35
C GLY A 103 -9.55 13.87 5.51
N LEU A 104 -9.12 12.86 4.73
CA LEU A 104 -9.65 11.49 4.89
C LEU A 104 -8.89 10.64 5.92
N ALA A 105 -7.69 11.05 6.34
CA ALA A 105 -6.89 10.30 7.32
C ALA A 105 -7.63 10.09 8.66
N HIS A 106 -8.47 11.04 9.06
CA HIS A 106 -9.26 10.97 10.29
C HIS A 106 -10.43 9.98 10.23
N ALA A 107 -10.85 9.57 9.02
CA ALA A 107 -11.97 8.65 8.85
C ALA A 107 -11.55 7.17 8.98
N VAL A 108 -10.26 6.89 9.20
CA VAL A 108 -9.75 5.53 9.44
C VAL A 108 -10.22 5.01 10.79
N ARG A 109 -10.78 3.80 10.81
CA ARG A 109 -11.19 3.09 12.01
C ARG A 109 -10.17 2.02 12.38
N ALA A 110 -10.04 1.74 13.67
CA ALA A 110 -9.32 0.55 14.13
C ALA A 110 -10.13 -0.70 13.73
N GLY A 111 -9.57 -1.53 12.84
CA GLY A 111 -10.23 -2.73 12.31
C GLY A 111 -10.50 -2.66 10.80
N SER A 112 -11.64 -3.20 10.37
CA SER A 112 -12.02 -3.21 8.95
C SER A 112 -12.49 -1.83 8.51
N ASN A 113 -11.98 -1.39 7.36
CA ASN A 113 -12.35 -0.15 6.70
C ASN A 113 -12.82 -0.47 5.29
N THR A 114 -13.84 0.26 4.82
CA THR A 114 -14.31 0.21 3.44
C THR A 114 -13.82 1.45 2.70
N ALA A 115 -13.13 1.25 1.59
CA ALA A 115 -12.59 2.35 0.78
C ALA A 115 -12.97 2.18 -0.68
N GLU A 116 -13.42 3.27 -1.28
CA GLU A 116 -13.53 3.38 -2.73
C GLU A 116 -12.22 3.98 -3.25
N VAL A 117 -11.52 3.25 -4.11
CA VAL A 117 -10.18 3.61 -4.57
C VAL A 117 -10.08 3.63 -6.09
N VAL A 118 -9.22 4.51 -6.60
CA VAL A 118 -8.82 4.54 -8.01
C VAL A 118 -7.39 4.01 -8.10
N LEU A 119 -7.13 3.13 -9.07
CA LEU A 119 -5.82 2.51 -9.22
C LEU A 119 -4.88 3.44 -9.99
N GLY A 120 -3.80 3.87 -9.33
CA GLY A 120 -2.65 4.48 -9.98
C GLY A 120 -1.62 3.45 -10.40
N ARG A 121 -0.48 3.92 -10.88
CA ARG A 121 0.62 3.05 -11.36
C ARG A 121 1.17 2.18 -10.22
N ASP A 122 1.57 2.83 -9.13
CA ASP A 122 2.28 2.19 -7.99
C ASP A 122 1.47 2.14 -6.69
N HIS A 123 0.37 2.90 -6.62
CA HIS A 123 -0.50 2.99 -5.45
C HIS A 123 -1.94 3.27 -5.90
N ALA A 124 -2.91 2.96 -5.06
CA ALA A 124 -4.29 3.37 -5.25
C ALA A 124 -4.58 4.68 -4.48
N MET A 125 -5.38 5.56 -5.05
CA MET A 125 -5.82 6.79 -4.40
C MET A 125 -7.20 6.58 -3.79
N ILE A 126 -7.38 6.94 -2.51
CA ILE A 126 -8.67 6.82 -1.84
C ILE A 126 -9.56 8.00 -2.23
N VAL A 127 -10.75 7.71 -2.75
CA VAL A 127 -11.78 8.71 -3.09
C VAL A 127 -12.78 8.86 -1.95
N ARG A 128 -13.12 7.73 -1.30
CA ARG A 128 -14.08 7.65 -0.21
C ARG A 128 -13.61 6.63 0.80
N LEU A 129 -13.75 6.94 2.09
CA LEU A 129 -13.38 6.06 3.19
C LEU A 129 -14.51 5.97 4.20
N ASN A 130 -14.99 4.76 4.50
CA ASN A 130 -16.07 4.49 5.46
C ASN A 130 -17.32 5.35 5.24
N GLY A 131 -17.66 5.61 3.98
CA GLY A 131 -18.78 6.48 3.61
C GLY A 131 -18.47 7.99 3.59
N VAL A 132 -17.34 8.42 4.15
CA VAL A 132 -16.85 9.81 4.14
C VAL A 132 -16.20 10.12 2.79
N LYS A 133 -16.63 11.20 2.15
CA LYS A 133 -16.11 11.67 0.87
C LYS A 133 -15.04 12.74 1.10
N LEU A 134 -14.19 12.93 0.09
CA LEU A 134 -13.37 14.13 -0.02
C LEU A 134 -14.23 15.40 0.21
N PRO A 135 -13.79 16.34 1.04
CA PRO A 135 -14.47 17.62 1.17
C PRO A 135 -14.48 18.34 -0.19
N SER A 136 -15.67 18.74 -0.63
CA SER A 136 -15.93 19.47 -1.88
C SER A 136 -15.76 20.96 -1.72
#